data_AF-A0A7W8FLR3-F1
#
_entry.id   AF-A0A7W8FLR3-F1
#
_cell.length_a   1.000
_cell.length_b   1.000
_cell.length_c   1.000
_cell.angle_alpha   90.00
_cell.angle_beta   90.00
_cell.angle_gamma   90.00
#
_symmetry.space_group_name_H-M   'P 1'
#
loop_
_entity.id
_entity.type
_entity.pdbx_description
1 polymer ?
#
loop_
_entity_poly.entity_id
_entity_poly.type
_entity_poly.pdbx_seq_one_letter_code
_entity_poly.pdbx_strand_id
1 'polypeptide(L)'
;MINHPSCEQLVQLVREHLETSVGASITDVPTKTVLAMIDSILANVASRCGHEVAWMHEEVAVVLAEADDYVDNGRPGAQLVAEALAVLRELDSSSLHFDDVQRRYDAAGEVLSRLLENCRTAGETVRQRVEHLLEQRLHRELHIRGSFELAGRS
;
A
#
# COMPACT_ATOMS: atom_id res chain seq x y z
N MET A 1 27.74 8.21 -3.47
CA MET A 1 26.39 8.76 -3.64
C MET A 1 25.97 8.55 -5.08
N ILE A 2 24.97 7.73 -5.32
CA ILE A 2 24.29 7.74 -6.61
C ILE A 2 23.53 9.07 -6.68
N ASN A 3 23.99 9.98 -7.53
CA ASN A 3 23.49 11.35 -7.66
C ASN A 3 22.43 11.42 -8.77
N HIS A 4 21.50 10.47 -8.77
CA HIS A 4 20.41 10.40 -9.74
C HIS A 4 19.10 10.83 -9.08
N PRO A 5 18.24 11.57 -9.81
CA PRO A 5 16.93 11.94 -9.30
C PRO A 5 16.12 10.68 -8.97
N SER A 6 15.32 10.74 -7.89
CA SER A 6 14.40 9.65 -7.55
C SER A 6 13.31 9.50 -8.62
N CYS A 7 12.64 8.34 -8.67
CA CYS A 7 11.49 8.15 -9.55
C CYS A 7 10.40 9.20 -9.31
N GLU A 8 10.14 9.55 -8.05
CA GLU A 8 9.24 10.63 -7.67
C GLU A 8 9.65 11.98 -8.28
N GLN A 9 10.93 12.35 -8.18
CA GLN A 9 11.46 13.60 -8.76
C GLN A 9 11.34 13.61 -10.29
N LEU A 10 11.57 12.48 -10.96
CA LEU A 10 11.39 12.36 -12.41
C LEU A 10 9.93 12.54 -12.82
N VAL A 11 8.99 11.93 -12.09
CA VAL A 11 7.55 12.08 -12.37
C VAL A 11 7.10 13.52 -12.13
N GLN A 12 7.56 14.15 -11.04
CA GLN A 12 7.23 15.54 -10.73
C GLN A 12 7.73 16.51 -11.82
N LEU A 13 8.93 16.29 -12.35
CA LEU A 13 9.47 17.06 -13.47
C LEU A 13 8.60 16.93 -14.74
N VAL A 14 8.12 15.73 -15.04
CA VAL A 14 7.20 15.48 -16.17
C VAL A 14 5.89 16.24 -15.99
N ARG A 15 5.30 16.20 -14.79
CA ARG A 15 4.08 16.93 -14.46
C ARG A 15 4.22 18.43 -14.67
N GLU A 16 5.30 19.02 -14.16
CA GLU A 16 5.61 20.44 -14.34
C GLU A 16 5.73 20.81 -15.83
N HIS A 17 6.37 19.97 -16.66
CA HIS A 17 6.47 20.21 -18.10
C HIS A 17 5.12 20.06 -18.82
N LEU A 18 4.31 19.08 -18.42
CA LEU A 18 2.96 18.90 -18.97
C LEU A 18 2.07 20.10 -18.67
N GLU A 19 2.13 20.66 -17.46
CA GLU A 19 1.35 21.84 -17.10
C GLU A 19 1.85 23.10 -17.82
N THR A 20 3.14 23.41 -17.70
CA THR A 20 3.70 24.69 -18.12
C THR A 20 3.92 24.81 -19.63
N SER A 21 4.25 23.72 -20.31
CA SER A 21 4.57 23.74 -21.75
C SER A 21 3.41 23.21 -22.60
N VAL A 22 2.89 22.03 -22.26
CA VAL A 22 1.85 21.36 -23.06
C VAL A 22 0.48 21.97 -22.77
N GLY A 23 0.13 22.16 -21.49
CA GLY A 23 -1.15 22.73 -21.05
C GLY A 23 -1.39 24.14 -21.58
N ALA A 24 -0.34 24.96 -21.62
CA ALA A 24 -0.39 26.32 -22.18
C ALA A 24 -0.75 26.37 -23.67
N SER A 25 -0.44 25.30 -24.41
CA SER A 25 -0.66 25.20 -25.86
C SER A 25 -2.04 24.62 -26.23
N ILE A 26 -2.76 24.04 -25.27
CA ILE A 26 -4.08 23.42 -25.47
C ILE A 26 -5.16 24.45 -25.19
N THR A 27 -6.08 24.63 -26.14
CA THR A 27 -7.16 25.62 -26.04
C THR A 27 -8.53 24.98 -25.84
N ASP A 28 -8.75 23.76 -26.35
CA ASP A 28 -10.02 23.07 -26.24
C ASP A 28 -10.21 22.43 -24.86
N VAL A 29 -11.43 22.57 -24.33
CA VAL A 29 -11.81 22.08 -22.99
C VAL A 29 -11.69 20.55 -22.89
N PRO A 30 -12.10 19.73 -23.87
CA PRO A 30 -11.97 18.28 -23.79
C PRO A 30 -10.52 17.81 -23.57
N THR A 31 -9.57 18.33 -24.36
CA THR A 31 -8.16 17.98 -24.22
C THR A 31 -7.57 18.46 -22.90
N LYS A 32 -8.00 19.63 -22.39
CA LYS A 32 -7.60 20.08 -21.04
C LYS A 32 -8.07 19.14 -19.94
N THR A 33 -9.28 18.61 -20.04
CA THR A 33 -9.80 17.62 -19.07
C THR A 33 -8.96 16.34 -19.10
N VAL A 34 -8.61 15.83 -20.29
CA VAL A 34 -7.73 14.67 -20.42
C VAL A 34 -6.36 14.94 -19.81
N LEU A 35 -5.78 16.13 -20.03
CA LEU A 35 -4.49 16.49 -19.44
C LEU A 35 -4.56 16.53 -17.90
N ALA A 36 -5.64 17.06 -17.33
CA ALA A 36 -5.86 17.06 -15.89
C ALA A 36 -5.99 15.63 -15.32
N MET A 37 -6.64 14.72 -16.05
CA MET A 37 -6.69 13.30 -15.68
C MET A 37 -5.31 12.65 -15.70
N ILE A 38 -4.49 12.94 -16.72
CA ILE A 38 -3.11 12.44 -16.81
C ILE A 38 -2.27 12.96 -15.65
N ASP A 39 -2.38 14.25 -15.33
CA ASP A 39 -1.66 14.83 -14.19
C ASP A 39 -2.05 14.17 -12.86
N SER A 40 -3.33 13.92 -12.64
CA SER A 40 -3.82 13.19 -11.45
C SER A 40 -3.24 11.77 -11.36
N ILE A 41 -3.15 11.04 -12.49
CA ILE A 41 -2.51 9.72 -12.52
C ILE A 41 -1.01 9.84 -12.17
N LEU A 42 -0.30 10.81 -12.75
CA LEU A 42 1.12 11.02 -12.49
C LEU A 42 1.38 11.43 -11.03
N ALA A 43 0.50 12.24 -10.43
CA ALA A 43 0.58 12.59 -9.01
C ALA A 43 0.55 11.34 -8.12
N ASN A 44 -0.36 10.41 -8.41
CA ASN A 44 -0.45 9.14 -7.69
C ASN A 44 0.79 8.26 -7.91
N VAL A 45 1.31 8.19 -9.14
CA VAL A 45 2.54 7.45 -9.45
C VAL A 45 3.73 8.00 -8.66
N ALA A 46 3.88 9.34 -8.57
CA ALA A 46 4.95 9.96 -7.81
C ALA A 46 4.92 9.56 -6.32
N SER A 47 3.73 9.65 -5.70
CA SER A 47 3.53 9.23 -4.30
C SER A 47 3.87 7.75 -4.08
N ARG A 48 3.41 6.87 -4.99
CA ARG A 48 3.72 5.43 -4.95
C ARG A 48 5.20 5.15 -5.05
N CYS A 49 5.89 5.83 -5.97
CA CYS A 49 7.34 5.71 -6.12
C CYS A 49 8.13 6.10 -4.86
N GLY A 50 7.61 7.03 -4.04
CA GLY A 50 8.28 7.49 -2.82
C GLY A 50 8.06 6.58 -1.61
N HIS A 51 6.90 5.92 -1.51
CA HIS A 51 6.45 5.36 -0.23
C HIS A 51 5.91 3.93 -0.26
N GLU A 52 5.46 3.42 -1.42
CA GLU A 52 4.67 2.17 -1.49
C GLU A 52 5.44 0.96 -0.94
N VAL A 53 6.69 0.77 -1.37
CA VAL A 53 7.55 -0.33 -0.91
C VAL A 53 7.84 -0.24 0.60
N ALA A 54 8.13 0.96 1.10
CA ALA A 54 8.42 1.17 2.52
C ALA A 54 7.19 0.83 3.38
N TRP A 55 6.00 1.29 2.99
CA TRP A 55 4.76 0.99 3.69
C TRP A 55 4.41 -0.50 3.64
N MET A 56 4.64 -1.18 2.52
CA MET A 56 4.45 -2.62 2.42
C MET A 56 5.35 -3.36 3.42
N HIS A 57 6.63 -3.00 3.52
CA HIS A 57 7.53 -3.60 4.51
C HIS A 57 7.10 -3.34 5.95
N GLU A 58 6.72 -2.10 6.26
CA GLU A 58 6.23 -1.73 7.59
C GLU A 58 4.96 -2.51 7.96
N GLU A 59 3.99 -2.61 7.06
CA GLU A 59 2.76 -3.37 7.32
C GLU A 59 3.04 -4.86 7.53
N VAL A 60 3.86 -5.46 6.67
CA VAL A 60 4.27 -6.87 6.82
C VAL A 60 4.91 -7.11 8.18
N ALA A 61 5.78 -6.20 8.64
CA ALA A 61 6.44 -6.34 9.94
C ALA A 61 5.46 -6.29 11.12
N VAL A 62 4.49 -5.37 11.09
CA VAL A 62 3.48 -5.24 12.14
C VAL A 62 2.52 -6.43 12.16
N VAL A 63 2.05 -6.87 10.98
CA VAL A 63 1.19 -8.06 10.87
C VAL A 63 1.91 -9.31 11.38
N LEU A 64 3.19 -9.48 11.02
CA LEU A 64 3.99 -10.61 11.48
C LEU A 64 4.14 -10.61 13.00
N ALA A 65 4.39 -9.45 13.62
CA ALA A 65 4.52 -9.34 15.07
C ALA A 65 3.21 -9.67 15.81
N GLU A 66 2.06 -9.16 15.34
CA GLU A 66 0.77 -9.49 15.96
C GLU A 66 0.38 -10.96 15.73
N ALA A 67 0.71 -11.53 14.57
CA ALA A 67 0.46 -12.93 14.28
C ALA A 67 1.34 -13.86 15.14
N ASP A 68 2.60 -13.52 15.36
CA ASP A 68 3.48 -14.25 16.27
C ASP A 68 2.97 -14.21 17.71
N ASP A 69 2.61 -13.03 18.22
CA ASP A 69 1.97 -12.91 19.54
C ASP A 69 0.66 -13.71 19.60
N TYR A 70 -0.13 -13.75 18.52
CA TYR A 70 -1.36 -14.53 18.46
C TYR A 70 -1.11 -16.04 18.59
N VAL A 71 -0.11 -16.55 17.88
CA VAL A 71 0.26 -17.98 17.88
C VAL A 71 0.92 -18.38 19.19
N ASP A 72 1.88 -17.59 19.69
CA ASP A 72 2.64 -17.88 20.91
C ASP A 72 1.76 -17.94 22.16
N ASN A 73 0.68 -17.16 22.18
CA ASN A 73 -0.32 -17.19 23.26
C ASN A 73 -1.39 -18.27 23.07
N GLY A 74 -1.29 -19.13 22.06
CA GLY A 74 -2.22 -20.24 21.83
C GLY A 74 -3.68 -19.81 21.66
N ARG A 75 -3.91 -18.65 21.03
CA ARG A 75 -5.25 -18.09 20.86
C ARG A 75 -6.13 -18.97 19.96
N PRO A 76 -7.47 -18.84 20.03
CA PRO A 76 -8.37 -19.61 19.17
C PRO A 76 -8.01 -19.48 17.69
N GLY A 77 -7.94 -20.59 16.97
CA GLY A 77 -7.55 -20.59 15.56
C GLY A 77 -6.06 -20.31 15.28
N ALA A 78 -5.19 -20.32 16.30
CA ALA A 78 -3.75 -20.09 16.14
C ALA A 78 -3.10 -20.99 15.09
N GLN A 79 -3.57 -22.23 14.91
CA GLN A 79 -3.06 -23.11 13.87
C GLN A 79 -3.26 -22.54 12.45
N LEU A 80 -4.44 -21.97 12.16
CA LEU A 80 -4.73 -21.38 10.85
C LEU A 80 -3.86 -20.14 10.59
N VAL A 81 -3.60 -19.35 11.64
CA VAL A 81 -2.68 -18.20 11.57
C VAL A 81 -1.23 -18.68 11.36
N ALA A 82 -0.82 -19.75 12.04
CA ALA A 82 0.52 -20.34 11.90
C ALA A 82 0.78 -20.90 10.49
N GLU A 83 -0.23 -21.51 9.86
CA GLU A 83 -0.15 -22.00 8.48
C GLU A 83 0.09 -20.85 7.49
N ALA A 84 -0.67 -19.75 7.61
CA ALA A 84 -0.45 -18.56 6.78
C ALA A 84 0.92 -17.90 7.07
N LEU A 85 1.35 -17.84 8.34
CA LEU A 85 2.66 -17.32 8.72
C LEU A 85 3.82 -18.11 8.12
N ALA A 86 3.69 -19.45 8.01
CA ALA A 86 4.72 -20.28 7.40
C ALA A 86 4.95 -19.88 5.94
N VAL A 87 3.87 -19.68 5.17
CA VAL A 87 3.95 -19.22 3.77
C VAL A 87 4.63 -17.85 3.67
N LEU A 88 4.26 -16.90 4.54
CA LEU A 88 4.90 -15.57 4.57
C LEU A 88 6.41 -15.65 4.87
N ARG A 89 6.83 -16.59 5.72
CA ARG A 89 8.22 -16.78 6.12
C ARG A 89 9.10 -17.44 5.05
N GLU A 90 8.50 -18.20 4.14
CA GLU A 90 9.23 -18.78 3.00
C GLU A 90 9.63 -17.74 1.95
N LEU A 91 8.95 -16.58 1.93
CA LEU A 91 9.27 -15.48 1.02
C LEU A 91 10.50 -14.71 1.50
N ASP A 92 11.33 -14.24 0.56
CA ASP A 92 12.50 -13.41 0.86
C ASP A 92 12.06 -12.07 1.49
N SER A 93 12.56 -11.77 2.69
CA SER A 93 12.29 -10.52 3.40
C SER A 93 13.26 -9.39 3.04
N SER A 94 14.34 -9.70 2.33
CA SER A 94 15.42 -8.77 1.99
C SER A 94 15.32 -8.18 0.58
N SER A 95 14.49 -8.75 -0.29
CA SER A 95 14.27 -8.22 -1.63
C SER A 95 13.58 -6.85 -1.58
N LEU A 96 14.08 -5.95 -2.42
CA LEU A 96 13.50 -4.62 -2.66
C LEU A 96 12.83 -4.52 -4.04
N HIS A 97 12.79 -5.62 -4.79
CA HIS A 97 12.09 -5.67 -6.07
C HIS A 97 10.59 -5.67 -5.81
N PHE A 98 9.87 -4.75 -6.46
CA PHE A 98 8.45 -4.52 -6.23
C PHE A 98 7.62 -5.81 -6.30
N ASP A 99 7.86 -6.69 -7.27
CA ASP A 99 7.12 -7.95 -7.41
C ASP A 99 7.34 -8.92 -6.24
N ASP A 100 8.54 -8.94 -5.65
CA ASP A 100 8.82 -9.75 -4.45
C ASP A 100 8.15 -9.14 -3.22
N VAL A 101 8.27 -7.82 -3.05
CA VAL A 101 7.65 -7.07 -1.95
C VAL A 101 6.13 -7.23 -2.01
N GLN A 102 5.52 -7.13 -3.19
CA GLN A 102 4.09 -7.32 -3.43
C GLN A 102 3.67 -8.73 -3.04
N ARG A 103 4.38 -9.77 -3.48
CA ARG A 103 4.09 -11.16 -3.08
C ARG A 103 4.12 -11.35 -1.57
N ARG A 104 5.10 -10.73 -0.90
CA ARG A 104 5.22 -10.77 0.56
C ARG A 104 4.08 -10.02 1.25
N TYR A 105 3.70 -8.87 0.71
CA TYR A 105 2.57 -8.07 1.20
C TYR A 105 1.23 -8.82 1.05
N ASP A 106 1.00 -9.49 -0.09
CA ASP A 106 -0.20 -10.29 -0.33
C ASP A 106 -0.29 -11.47 0.66
N ALA A 107 0.84 -12.16 0.92
CA ALA A 107 0.90 -13.21 1.94
C ALA A 107 0.63 -12.67 3.36
N ALA A 108 1.11 -11.47 3.70
CA ALA A 108 0.76 -10.82 4.96
C ALA A 108 -0.73 -10.43 5.02
N GLY A 109 -1.33 -10.06 3.88
CA GLY A 109 -2.78 -9.85 3.77
C GLY A 109 -3.59 -11.11 4.14
N GLU A 110 -3.14 -12.28 3.70
CA GLU A 110 -3.74 -13.55 4.10
C GLU A 110 -3.58 -13.80 5.61
N VAL A 111 -2.41 -13.53 6.19
CA VAL A 111 -2.20 -13.62 7.65
C VAL A 111 -3.17 -12.71 8.41
N LEU A 112 -3.32 -11.45 7.98
CA LEU A 112 -4.28 -10.50 8.57
C LEU A 112 -5.72 -10.99 8.44
N SER A 113 -6.08 -11.57 7.30
CA SER A 113 -7.40 -12.19 7.09
C SER A 113 -7.67 -13.29 8.13
N ARG A 114 -6.71 -14.20 8.35
CA ARG A 114 -6.81 -15.24 9.37
C ARG A 114 -6.90 -14.69 10.78
N LEU A 115 -6.16 -13.62 11.09
CA LEU A 115 -6.29 -12.94 12.37
C LEU A 115 -7.71 -12.38 12.56
N LEU A 116 -8.26 -11.67 11.58
CA LEU A 116 -9.60 -11.08 11.65
C LEU A 116 -10.71 -12.13 11.79
N GLU A 117 -10.58 -13.26 11.10
CA GLU A 117 -11.55 -14.36 11.19
C GLU A 117 -11.57 -14.98 12.59
N ASN A 118 -10.42 -15.08 13.25
CA ASN A 118 -10.26 -15.85 14.49
C ASN A 118 -10.22 -14.99 15.76
N CYS A 119 -9.93 -13.68 15.67
CA CYS A 119 -9.78 -12.81 16.84
C CYS A 119 -11.09 -12.56 17.60
N ARG A 120 -12.26 -12.83 16.99
CA ARG A 120 -13.58 -12.61 17.59
C ARG A 120 -13.78 -13.39 18.89
N THR A 121 -13.14 -14.55 19.03
CA THR A 121 -13.21 -15.40 20.23
C THR A 121 -12.00 -15.25 21.15
N ALA A 122 -11.00 -14.46 20.74
CA ALA A 122 -9.75 -14.25 21.47
C ALA A 122 -9.80 -13.12 22.54
N GLY A 123 -10.93 -12.42 22.63
CA GLY A 123 -11.16 -11.32 23.58
C GLY A 123 -11.05 -9.93 22.96
N GLU A 124 -11.63 -8.94 23.65
CA GLU A 124 -11.84 -7.58 23.14
C GLU A 124 -10.54 -6.86 22.79
N THR A 125 -9.53 -6.93 23.65
CA THR A 125 -8.23 -6.27 23.42
C THR A 125 -7.54 -6.77 22.16
N VAL A 126 -7.53 -8.10 21.94
CA VAL A 126 -6.90 -8.71 20.75
C VAL A 126 -7.65 -8.29 19.50
N ARG A 127 -8.99 -8.33 19.55
CA ARG A 127 -9.84 -7.89 18.45
C ARG A 127 -9.55 -6.44 18.06
N GLN A 128 -9.48 -5.53 19.02
CA GLN A 128 -9.17 -4.11 18.77
C GLN A 128 -7.80 -3.92 18.12
N ARG A 129 -6.77 -4.64 18.56
CA ARG A 129 -5.44 -4.55 17.93
C ARG A 129 -5.46 -5.02 16.48
N VAL A 130 -6.11 -6.15 16.20
CA VAL A 130 -6.21 -6.69 14.83
C VAL A 130 -7.05 -5.77 13.94
N GLU A 131 -8.18 -5.25 14.43
CA GLU A 131 -9.01 -4.28 13.70
C GLU A 131 -8.23 -2.99 13.41
N HIS A 132 -7.41 -2.53 14.35
CA HIS A 132 -6.56 -1.36 14.14
C HIS A 132 -5.53 -1.55 13.01
N LEU A 133 -5.02 -2.78 12.79
CA LEU A 133 -4.16 -3.06 11.64
C LEU A 133 -4.90 -2.86 10.32
N LEU A 134 -6.16 -3.31 10.24
CA LEU A 134 -6.99 -3.12 9.06
C LEU A 134 -7.27 -1.62 8.82
N GLU A 135 -7.55 -0.86 9.88
CA GLU A 135 -7.75 0.59 9.77
C GLU A 135 -6.50 1.31 9.26
N GLN A 136 -5.31 0.95 9.75
CA GLN A 136 -4.04 1.51 9.28
C GLN A 136 -3.81 1.22 7.79
N ARG A 137 -4.07 -0.01 7.35
CA ARG A 137 -3.99 -0.40 5.93
C ARG A 137 -4.95 0.43 5.08
N LEU A 138 -6.22 0.55 5.49
CA LEU A 138 -7.23 1.33 4.77
C LEU A 138 -6.83 2.81 4.67
N HIS A 139 -6.25 3.37 5.74
CA HIS A 139 -5.76 4.75 5.72
C HIS A 139 -4.62 4.93 4.71
N ARG A 140 -3.68 3.99 4.64
CA ARG A 140 -2.58 3.98 3.66
C ARG A 140 -3.09 3.79 2.23
N GLU A 141 -4.06 2.89 2.01
CA GLU A 141 -4.68 2.68 0.70
C GLU A 141 -5.40 3.95 0.21
N LEU A 142 -6.09 4.68 1.09
CA LEU A 142 -6.67 5.98 0.77
C LEU A 142 -5.61 7.02 0.41
N HIS A 143 -4.47 7.02 1.11
CA HIS A 143 -3.37 7.92 0.80
C HIS A 143 -2.73 7.61 -0.56
N ILE A 144 -2.52 6.33 -0.88
CA ILE A 144 -1.95 5.88 -2.16
C ILE A 144 -2.90 6.13 -3.34
N ARG A 145 -4.20 5.89 -3.15
CA ARG A 145 -5.21 6.12 -4.19
C ARG A 145 -5.45 7.62 -4.44
N GLY A 146 -5.15 8.47 -3.46
CA GLY A 146 -5.49 9.88 -3.47
C GLY A 146 -7.00 10.10 -3.66
N SER A 147 -7.39 11.34 -3.97
CA SER A 147 -8.70 11.60 -4.56
C SER A 147 -8.70 11.07 -6.00
N PHE A 148 -8.90 9.78 -6.19
CA PHE A 148 -9.21 9.20 -7.50
C PHE A 148 -10.63 9.61 -7.93
N GLU A 149 -10.90 10.92 -7.93
CA GLU A 149 -12.04 11.49 -8.60
C GLU A 149 -11.70 11.50 -10.08
N LEU A 150 -12.37 10.64 -10.85
CA LEU A 150 -12.43 10.77 -12.29
C LEU A 150 -12.93 12.17 -12.60
N ALA A 151 -12.01 13.09 -12.93
CA ALA A 151 -12.32 14.44 -13.35
C ALA A 151 -13.37 14.36 -14.47
N GLY A 152 -14.61 14.73 -14.16
CA GLY A 152 -15.75 14.59 -15.07
C GLY A 152 -17.01 13.92 -14.49
N ARG A 153 -17.02 13.51 -13.22
CA ARG A 153 -18.25 13.14 -12.50
C ARG A 153 -18.49 14.05 -11.29
N SER A 154 -18.97 15.25 -11.56
CA SER A 154 -19.67 16.13 -10.61
C SER A 154 -21.10 16.35 -11.10
#